data_AF-A0AAP2DQ88-F1
#
_entry.id   AF-A0AAP2DQ88-F1
#
_cell.length_a   1.000
_cell.length_b   1.000
_cell.length_c   1.000
_cell.angle_alpha   90.00
_cell.angle_beta   90.00
_cell.angle_gamma   90.00
#
_symmetry.space_group_name_H-M   'P 1'
#
loop_
_entity.id
_entity.type
_entity.pdbx_description
1 polymer ?
#
loop_
_entity_poly.entity_id
_entity_poly.type
_entity_poly.pdbx_seq_one_letter_code
_entity_poly.pdbx_strand_id
1 'polypeptide(L)'
;MKRRKFEYDFIVFLFAYLIQIDFSLDRSLWSSWKELQEYYRTVIPPRKVADYLQLYSNLEQVEAQDFTVKEISALKKIELSIIRLFSVNIYLSVDEVSYCIKQLLTFQEYLASRSEVDKFEIENLRAKVSLFAHNILKYKISRRDQKKCFRIEHFLSNNMLEVIKIEDFTKTLKM
;
A
#
# COMPACT_ATOMS: atom_id res chain seq x y z
N MET A 1 -16.91 11.80 9.15
CA MET A 1 -16.18 10.53 8.97
C MET A 1 -15.26 10.32 10.17
N LYS A 2 -15.33 9.17 10.83
CA LYS A 2 -14.40 8.82 11.92
C LYS A 2 -12.99 8.70 11.35
N ARG A 3 -11.98 9.17 12.08
CA ARG A 3 -10.57 9.08 11.70
C ARG A 3 -9.79 8.27 12.72
N ARG A 4 -8.79 7.54 12.25
CA ARG A 4 -7.86 6.76 13.04
C ARG A 4 -6.48 7.37 12.90
N LYS A 5 -5.80 7.44 14.04
CA LYS A 5 -4.45 7.97 14.17
C LYS A 5 -3.47 6.83 13.90
N PHE A 6 -2.44 7.07 13.11
CA PHE A 6 -1.35 6.15 12.81
C PHE A 6 -0.01 6.84 13.05
N GLU A 7 0.98 6.05 13.46
CA GLU A 7 2.35 6.50 13.55
C GLU A 7 2.90 6.84 12.16
N TYR A 8 3.76 7.85 12.08
CA TYR A 8 4.32 8.30 10.81
C TYR A 8 5.09 7.17 10.10
N ASP A 9 5.96 6.47 10.81
CA ASP A 9 6.77 5.38 10.27
C ASP A 9 5.89 4.27 9.69
N PHE A 10 4.77 3.97 10.34
CA PHE A 10 3.81 2.99 9.81
C PHE A 10 3.19 3.45 8.49
N ILE A 11 2.86 4.74 8.35
CA ILE A 11 2.35 5.27 7.07
C ILE A 11 3.42 5.27 5.98
N VAL A 12 4.69 5.52 6.33
CA VAL A 12 5.80 5.39 5.38
C VAL A 12 5.95 3.94 4.91
N PHE A 13 5.93 2.99 5.83
CA PHE A 13 5.91 1.56 5.50
C PHE A 13 4.72 1.20 4.61
N LEU A 14 3.50 1.61 4.99
CA LEU A 14 2.30 1.30 4.24
C LEU A 14 2.38 1.86 2.82
N PHE A 15 2.88 3.09 2.65
CA PHE A 15 3.11 3.64 1.33
C PHE A 15 4.14 2.83 0.54
N ALA A 16 5.31 2.50 1.13
CA ALA A 16 6.32 1.67 0.47
C ALA A 16 5.77 0.30 0.04
N TYR A 17 4.99 -0.34 0.92
CA TYR A 17 4.37 -1.64 0.66
C TYR A 17 3.35 -1.59 -0.49
N LEU A 18 2.53 -0.54 -0.56
CA LEU A 18 1.59 -0.37 -1.67
C LEU A 18 2.30 -0.04 -2.99
N ILE A 19 3.40 0.72 -2.96
CA ILE A 19 4.24 0.97 -4.14
C ILE A 19 4.90 -0.34 -4.62
N GLN A 20 5.37 -1.17 -3.69
CA GLN A 20 5.89 -2.50 -4.04
C GLN A 20 4.82 -3.34 -4.75
N ILE A 21 3.58 -3.34 -4.25
CA ILE A 21 2.47 -4.06 -4.89
C ILE A 21 2.22 -3.49 -6.29
N ASP A 22 2.05 -2.18 -6.43
CA ASP A 22 1.82 -1.52 -7.73
C ASP A 22 2.88 -1.92 -8.76
N PHE A 23 4.16 -1.76 -8.41
CA PHE A 23 5.26 -2.11 -9.31
C PHE A 23 5.34 -3.61 -9.57
N SER A 24 5.06 -4.45 -8.58
CA SER A 24 5.08 -5.91 -8.79
C SER A 24 3.96 -6.36 -9.72
N LEU A 25 2.76 -5.78 -9.59
CA LEU A 25 1.63 -6.06 -10.47
C LEU A 25 1.92 -5.58 -11.90
N ASP A 26 2.49 -4.38 -12.06
CA ASP A 26 2.92 -3.85 -13.38
C ASP A 26 3.89 -4.81 -14.08
N ARG A 27 4.90 -5.31 -13.35
CA ARG A 27 5.87 -6.27 -13.87
C ARG A 27 5.28 -7.64 -14.16
N SER A 28 4.28 -8.07 -13.39
CA SER A 28 3.62 -9.36 -13.60
C SER A 28 2.87 -9.46 -14.93
N LEU A 29 2.49 -8.32 -15.55
CA LEU A 29 1.86 -8.31 -16.88
C LEU A 29 2.78 -8.86 -17.99
N TRP A 30 4.09 -8.85 -17.73
CA TRP A 30 5.17 -9.25 -18.62
C TRP A 30 5.84 -10.57 -18.21
N SER A 31 5.36 -11.23 -17.15
CA SER A 31 5.85 -12.55 -16.73
C SER A 31 4.70 -13.49 -16.35
N SER A 32 5.03 -14.65 -15.78
CA SER A 32 4.03 -15.59 -15.28
C SER A 32 3.52 -15.19 -13.89
N TRP A 33 2.23 -15.40 -13.64
CA TRP A 33 1.63 -15.18 -12.32
C TRP A 33 2.31 -16.03 -11.23
N LYS A 34 2.72 -17.25 -11.59
CA LYS A 34 3.42 -18.18 -10.70
C LYS A 34 4.73 -17.62 -10.15
N GLU A 35 5.50 -16.90 -10.96
CA GLU A 35 6.73 -16.26 -10.50
C GLU A 35 6.45 -15.14 -9.50
N LEU A 36 5.41 -14.33 -9.74
CA LEU A 36 4.98 -13.32 -8.77
C LEU A 36 4.55 -13.98 -7.44
N GLN A 37 3.81 -15.08 -7.50
CA GLN A 37 3.43 -15.85 -6.31
C GLN A 37 4.65 -16.36 -5.54
N GLU A 38 5.67 -16.86 -6.25
CA GLU A 38 6.92 -17.30 -5.61
C GLU A 38 7.64 -16.15 -4.91
N TYR A 39 7.74 -15.00 -5.57
CA TYR A 39 8.31 -13.79 -4.97
C TYR A 39 7.60 -13.43 -3.66
N TYR A 40 6.27 -13.38 -3.66
CA TYR A 40 5.47 -13.03 -2.48
C TYR A 40 5.48 -14.08 -1.35
N ARG A 41 6.08 -15.26 -1.53
CA ARG A 41 6.35 -16.18 -0.41
C ARG A 41 7.48 -15.73 0.49
N THR A 42 8.38 -14.90 -0.03
CA THR A 42 9.56 -14.41 0.70
C THR A 42 9.35 -13.01 1.29
N VAL A 43 8.27 -12.35 0.90
CA VAL A 43 7.91 -10.99 1.28
C VAL A 43 6.82 -11.03 2.36
N ILE A 44 6.66 -9.93 3.11
CA ILE A 44 5.55 -9.77 4.05
C ILE A 44 4.22 -10.03 3.32
N PRO A 45 3.36 -10.96 3.79
CA PRO A 45 2.09 -11.27 3.13
C PRO A 45 1.10 -10.09 3.20
N PRO A 46 0.32 -9.80 2.13
CA PRO A 46 -0.71 -8.75 2.16
C PRO A 46 -1.71 -8.94 3.30
N ARG A 47 -2.06 -10.19 3.63
CA ARG A 47 -2.92 -10.49 4.77
C ARG A 47 -2.37 -9.97 6.10
N LYS A 48 -1.07 -10.12 6.34
CA LYS A 48 -0.44 -9.66 7.59
C LYS A 48 -0.57 -8.13 7.74
N VAL A 49 -0.40 -7.40 6.65
CA VAL A 49 -0.55 -5.93 6.63
C VAL A 49 -2.02 -5.53 6.83
N ALA A 50 -2.95 -6.25 6.21
CA ALA A 50 -4.39 -6.04 6.40
C ALA A 50 -4.83 -6.28 7.85
N ASP A 51 -4.41 -7.39 8.45
CA ASP A 51 -4.72 -7.72 9.85
C ASP A 51 -4.15 -6.66 10.80
N TYR A 52 -2.94 -6.16 10.54
CA TYR A 52 -2.34 -5.08 11.33
C TYR A 52 -3.12 -3.77 11.20
N LEU A 53 -3.54 -3.39 9.99
CA LEU A 53 -4.39 -2.22 9.77
C LEU A 53 -5.71 -2.35 10.52
N GLN A 54 -6.35 -3.52 10.47
CA GLN A 54 -7.62 -3.78 11.14
C GLN A 54 -7.48 -3.66 12.67
N LEU A 55 -6.46 -4.31 13.24
CA LEU A 55 -6.16 -4.25 14.67
C LEU A 55 -5.92 -2.82 15.13
N TYR A 56 -5.03 -2.09 14.45
CA TYR A 56 -4.65 -0.74 14.86
C TYR A 56 -5.77 0.29 14.69
N SER A 57 -6.70 0.03 13.78
CA SER A 57 -7.86 0.88 13.53
C SER A 57 -9.08 0.56 14.40
N ASN A 58 -9.03 -0.48 15.24
CA ASN A 58 -10.17 -0.99 16.01
C ASN A 58 -11.43 -1.08 15.15
N LEU A 59 -11.31 -1.70 13.96
CA LEU A 59 -12.44 -1.97 13.07
C LEU A 59 -12.93 -3.39 13.34
N GLU A 60 -14.11 -3.50 13.96
CA GLU A 60 -14.72 -4.79 14.30
C GLU A 60 -14.97 -5.63 13.03
N GLN A 61 -15.42 -5.00 11.95
CA GLN A 61 -15.57 -5.62 10.63
C GLN A 61 -15.27 -4.60 9.52
N VAL A 62 -14.58 -5.04 8.48
CA VAL A 62 -14.43 -4.28 7.24
C VAL A 62 -15.73 -4.47 6.46
N GLU A 63 -16.73 -3.63 6.72
CA GLU A 63 -17.90 -3.59 5.87
C GLU A 63 -17.45 -3.20 4.46
N ALA A 64 -17.87 -3.99 3.47
CA ALA A 64 -17.61 -3.77 2.06
C ALA A 64 -18.41 -2.57 1.56
N GLN A 65 -18.11 -1.37 2.04
CA GLN A 65 -18.58 -0.16 1.40
C GLN A 65 -17.77 0.05 0.13
N ASP A 66 -18.47 0.35 -0.96
CA ASP A 66 -17.86 0.83 -2.20
C ASP A 66 -17.31 2.25 -1.97
N PHE A 67 -16.19 2.32 -1.26
CA PHE A 67 -15.42 3.53 -1.14
C PHE A 67 -14.75 3.81 -2.49
N THR A 68 -15.32 4.78 -3.21
CA THR A 68 -14.60 5.41 -4.32
C THR A 68 -13.59 6.37 -3.73
N VAL A 69 -12.30 6.10 -3.97
CA VAL A 69 -11.23 7.06 -3.66
C VAL A 69 -11.51 8.33 -4.47
N LYS A 70 -12.05 9.36 -3.80
CA LYS A 70 -12.27 10.66 -4.41
C LYS A 70 -10.91 11.34 -4.57
N GLU A 71 -10.67 11.90 -5.75
CA GLU A 71 -9.45 12.66 -5.96
C GLU A 71 -9.39 13.83 -4.95
N ILE A 72 -8.29 13.91 -4.21
CA ILE A 72 -8.07 15.01 -3.28
C ILE A 72 -7.84 16.30 -4.10
N SER A 73 -8.59 17.36 -3.80
CA SER A 73 -8.44 18.65 -4.48
C SER A 73 -7.02 19.22 -4.31
N ALA A 74 -6.57 20.02 -5.28
CA ALA A 74 -5.22 20.59 -5.27
C ALA A 74 -4.92 21.39 -3.98
N LEU A 75 -5.88 22.21 -3.52
CA LEU A 75 -5.75 22.95 -2.27
C LEU A 75 -5.58 22.02 -1.06
N LYS A 76 -6.33 20.91 -1.02
CA LYS A 76 -6.24 19.95 0.06
C LYS A 76 -4.93 19.16 0.03
N LYS A 77 -4.38 18.86 -1.16
CA LYS A 77 -3.04 18.29 -1.33
C LYS A 77 -1.95 19.20 -0.74
N ILE A 78 -2.08 20.52 -0.92
CA ILE A 78 -1.16 21.52 -0.34
C ILE A 78 -1.30 21.56 1.18
N GLU A 79 -2.52 21.66 1.69
CA GLU A 79 -2.80 21.70 3.14
C GLU A 79 -2.22 20.47 3.86
N LEU A 80 -2.44 19.26 3.33
CA LEU A 80 -1.90 18.02 3.89
C LEU A 80 -0.36 18.01 3.89
N SER A 81 0.25 18.54 2.82
CA SER A 81 1.71 18.63 2.70
C SER A 81 2.31 19.57 3.76
N ILE A 82 1.59 20.63 4.14
CA ILE A 82 2.01 21.60 5.17
C ILE A 82 1.78 21.03 6.57
N ILE A 83 0.59 20.47 6.85
CA ILE A 83 0.25 19.88 8.16
C ILE A 83 1.24 18.78 8.56
N ARG A 84 1.76 18.02 7.57
CA ARG A 84 2.78 17.00 7.79
C ARG A 84 4.07 17.55 8.41
N LEU A 85 4.45 18.80 8.11
CA LEU A 85 5.69 19.39 8.67
C LEU A 85 5.67 19.49 10.19
N PHE A 86 4.47 19.47 10.79
CA PHE A 86 4.27 19.64 12.22
C PHE A 86 3.68 18.40 12.92
N SER A 87 3.36 17.34 12.17
CA SER A 87 2.61 16.20 12.70
C SER A 87 3.46 14.93 12.76
N VAL A 88 3.71 14.44 13.98
CA VAL A 88 4.31 13.11 14.23
C VAL A 88 3.32 11.97 13.91
N ASN A 89 2.03 12.28 13.85
CA ASN A 89 0.98 11.31 13.63
C ASN A 89 0.13 11.68 12.42
N ILE A 90 -0.27 10.67 11.67
CA ILE A 90 -1.06 10.80 10.45
C ILE A 90 -2.45 10.24 10.70
N TYR A 91 -3.45 10.89 10.13
CA TYR A 91 -4.84 10.44 10.25
C TYR A 91 -5.35 9.87 8.92
N LEU A 92 -5.95 8.69 8.99
CA LEU A 92 -6.75 8.09 7.91
C LEU A 92 -8.21 8.00 8.37
N SER A 93 -9.15 8.25 7.47
CA SER A 93 -10.56 7.97 7.72
C SER A 93 -10.80 6.46 7.78
N VAL A 94 -11.87 6.05 8.47
CA VAL A 94 -12.28 4.63 8.51
C VAL A 94 -12.43 4.06 7.09
N ASP A 95 -13.04 4.81 6.19
CA ASP A 95 -13.28 4.36 4.82
C ASP A 95 -11.97 4.20 4.02
N GLU A 96 -10.99 5.10 4.24
CA GLU A 96 -9.64 4.95 3.66
C GLU A 96 -8.95 3.67 4.17
N VAL A 97 -9.06 3.38 5.48
CA VAL A 97 -8.49 2.16 6.06
C VAL A 97 -9.17 0.92 5.51
N SER A 98 -10.51 0.89 5.52
CA SER A 98 -11.31 -0.23 4.99
C SER A 98 -11.02 -0.48 3.51
N TYR A 99 -10.88 0.57 2.71
CA TYR A 99 -10.53 0.45 1.30
C TYR A 99 -9.16 -0.19 1.11
N CYS A 100 -8.16 0.26 1.86
CA CYS A 100 -6.81 -0.30 1.79
C CYS A 100 -6.80 -1.78 2.19
N ILE A 101 -7.49 -2.15 3.28
CA ILE A 101 -7.65 -3.54 3.70
C ILE A 101 -8.30 -4.38 2.59
N LYS A 102 -9.38 -3.89 1.96
CA LYS A 102 -10.05 -4.58 0.85
C LYS A 102 -9.07 -4.89 -0.28
N GLN A 103 -8.25 -3.93 -0.72
CA GLN A 103 -7.28 -4.17 -1.80
C GLN A 103 -6.19 -5.17 -1.40
N LEU A 104 -5.71 -5.10 -0.16
CA LEU A 104 -4.72 -6.05 0.36
C LEU A 104 -5.27 -7.49 0.43
N LEU A 105 -6.53 -7.65 0.85
CA LEU A 105 -7.20 -8.95 0.89
C LEU A 105 -7.48 -9.49 -0.52
N THR A 106 -7.95 -8.66 -1.44
CA THR A 106 -8.10 -9.05 -2.85
C THR A 106 -6.77 -9.51 -3.44
N PHE A 107 -5.68 -8.79 -3.16
CA PHE A 107 -4.36 -9.22 -3.62
C PHE A 107 -3.94 -10.55 -2.99
N GLN A 108 -4.21 -10.75 -1.70
CA GLN A 108 -3.95 -12.02 -1.02
C GLN A 108 -4.71 -13.18 -1.66
N GLU A 109 -5.99 -12.97 -2.03
CA GLU A 109 -6.82 -13.98 -2.70
C GLU A 109 -6.23 -14.35 -4.05
N TYR A 110 -5.80 -13.36 -4.83
CA TYR A 110 -5.13 -13.59 -6.12
C TYR A 110 -3.83 -14.38 -5.95
N LEU A 111 -3.02 -14.04 -4.94
CA LEU A 111 -1.79 -14.78 -4.63
C LEU A 111 -2.07 -16.23 -4.19
N ALA A 112 -3.20 -16.48 -3.53
CA ALA A 112 -3.59 -17.83 -3.08
C ALA A 112 -4.28 -18.66 -4.18
N SER A 113 -4.70 -18.04 -5.28
CA SER A 113 -5.36 -18.73 -6.39
C SER A 113 -4.44 -19.77 -7.04
N ARG A 114 -5.03 -20.91 -7.41
CA ARG A 114 -4.32 -21.95 -8.19
C ARG A 114 -4.32 -21.66 -9.68
N SER A 115 -5.25 -20.83 -10.16
CA SER A 115 -5.34 -20.44 -11.56
C SER A 115 -4.55 -19.16 -11.82
N GLU A 116 -4.19 -18.94 -13.09
CA GLU A 116 -3.78 -17.60 -13.51
C GLU A 116 -4.93 -16.61 -13.26
N VAL A 117 -4.55 -15.40 -12.86
CA VAL A 117 -5.47 -14.27 -12.69
C VAL A 117 -5.51 -13.52 -14.00
N ASP A 118 -6.70 -13.09 -14.40
CA ASP A 118 -6.87 -12.37 -15.65
C ASP A 118 -6.10 -11.03 -15.63
N LYS A 119 -5.49 -10.67 -16.77
CA LYS A 119 -4.66 -9.45 -16.86
C LYS A 119 -5.46 -8.18 -16.59
N PHE A 120 -6.74 -8.14 -16.95
CA PHE A 120 -7.60 -7.01 -16.64
C PHE A 120 -7.88 -6.91 -15.14
N GLU A 121 -8.06 -8.04 -14.45
CA GLU A 121 -8.21 -8.07 -12.99
C GLU A 121 -6.94 -7.60 -12.27
N ILE A 122 -5.76 -7.99 -12.77
CA ILE A 122 -4.46 -7.51 -12.29
C ILE A 122 -4.34 -6.00 -12.44
N GLU A 123 -4.61 -5.45 -13.62
CA GLU A 123 -4.52 -4.01 -13.88
C GLU A 123 -5.55 -3.22 -13.06
N ASN A 124 -6.77 -3.75 -12.88
CA ASN A 124 -7.79 -3.14 -12.05
C ASN A 124 -7.36 -3.06 -10.57
N LEU A 125 -6.79 -4.13 -10.01
CA LEU A 125 -6.24 -4.12 -8.65
C LEU A 125 -5.08 -3.13 -8.54
N ARG A 126 -4.15 -3.16 -9.50
CA ARG A 126 -3.02 -2.24 -9.56
C ARG A 126 -3.48 -0.78 -9.57
N ALA A 127 -4.42 -0.42 -10.44
CA ALA A 127 -4.97 0.93 -10.52
C ALA A 127 -5.58 1.38 -9.18
N LYS A 128 -6.32 0.50 -8.50
CA LYS A 128 -6.90 0.78 -7.16
C LYS A 128 -5.85 0.99 -6.09
N VAL A 129 -4.82 0.15 -6.05
CA VAL A 129 -3.67 0.26 -5.13
C VAL A 129 -2.92 1.57 -5.39
N SER A 130 -2.57 1.83 -6.65
CA SER A 130 -1.84 3.03 -7.07
C SER A 130 -2.64 4.30 -6.75
N LEU A 131 -3.95 4.29 -7.02
CA LEU A 131 -4.84 5.40 -6.70
C LEU A 131 -4.80 5.74 -5.21
N PHE A 132 -4.90 4.74 -4.33
CA PHE A 132 -4.83 4.98 -2.89
C PHE A 132 -3.44 5.48 -2.44
N ALA A 133 -2.38 4.82 -2.89
CA ALA A 133 -1.01 5.18 -2.53
C ALA A 133 -0.70 6.62 -2.97
N HIS A 134 -0.92 6.93 -4.26
CA HIS A 134 -0.55 8.21 -4.86
C HIS A 134 -1.50 9.35 -4.52
N ASN A 135 -2.80 9.10 -4.37
CA ASN A 135 -3.76 10.18 -4.10
C ASN A 135 -4.00 10.42 -2.61
N ILE A 136 -3.79 9.44 -1.73
CA ILE A 136 -4.07 9.58 -0.30
C ILE A 136 -2.77 9.60 0.51
N LEU A 137 -1.97 8.53 0.44
CA LEU A 137 -0.82 8.37 1.34
C LEU A 137 0.36 9.27 0.96
N LYS A 138 0.64 9.46 -0.33
CA LYS A 138 1.77 10.26 -0.83
C LYS A 138 1.82 11.66 -0.21
N TYR A 139 0.67 12.32 -0.07
CA TYR A 139 0.60 13.68 0.49
C TYR A 139 0.73 13.72 2.02
N LYS A 140 0.67 12.56 2.68
CA LYS A 140 0.81 12.41 4.13
C LYS A 140 2.24 12.04 4.56
N ILE A 141 3.15 11.74 3.62
CA ILE A 141 4.56 11.40 3.89
C ILE A 141 5.54 12.38 3.24
N SER A 142 6.78 12.44 3.74
CA SER A 142 7.82 13.37 3.27
C SER A 142 8.28 13.12 1.86
N ARG A 143 8.66 14.17 1.12
CA ARG A 143 9.23 14.00 -0.23
C ARG A 143 10.51 13.16 -0.19
N ARG A 144 11.27 13.24 0.90
CA ARG A 144 12.46 12.40 1.14
C ARG A 144 12.04 10.93 1.29
N ASP A 145 11.04 10.65 2.11
CA ASP A 145 10.56 9.29 2.33
C ASP A 145 9.83 8.74 1.11
N GLN A 146 9.09 9.56 0.36
CA GLN A 146 8.53 9.20 -0.95
C GLN A 146 9.62 8.71 -1.89
N LYS A 147 10.71 9.48 -2.05
CA LYS A 147 11.86 9.09 -2.88
C LYS A 147 12.48 7.78 -2.39
N LYS A 148 12.55 7.57 -1.07
CA LYS A 148 13.01 6.31 -0.47
C LYS A 148 12.07 5.15 -0.83
N CYS A 149 10.76 5.34 -0.69
CA CYS A 149 9.73 4.33 -0.98
C CYS A 149 9.68 3.94 -2.45
N PHE A 150 9.96 4.86 -3.40
CA PHE A 150 10.03 4.51 -4.82
C PHE A 150 11.23 3.64 -5.19
N ARG A 151 12.19 3.45 -4.27
CA ARG A 151 13.33 2.53 -4.43
C ARG A 151 13.07 1.17 -3.80
N ILE A 152 11.84 0.89 -3.38
CA ILE A 152 11.46 -0.39 -2.77
C ILE A 152 11.75 -1.54 -3.75
N GLU A 153 12.36 -2.59 -3.23
CA GLU A 153 12.49 -3.87 -3.93
C GLU A 153 11.10 -4.42 -4.23
N HIS A 154 10.87 -4.76 -5.49
CA HIS A 154 9.63 -5.32 -6.03
C HIS A 154 9.94 -6.46 -7.00
N PHE A 155 8.91 -7.22 -7.38
CA PHE A 155 9.06 -8.32 -8.33
C PHE A 155 9.74 -7.87 -9.64
N LEU A 156 10.76 -8.62 -10.07
CA LEU A 156 11.63 -8.28 -11.22
C LEU A 156 12.34 -6.92 -11.12
N SER A 157 12.66 -6.49 -9.90
CA SER A 157 13.57 -5.35 -9.70
C SER A 157 14.89 -5.57 -10.41
N ASN A 158 15.42 -4.51 -11.02
CA ASN A 158 16.71 -4.57 -11.69
C ASN A 158 17.84 -4.62 -10.66
N ASN A 159 18.62 -5.70 -10.66
CA ASN A 159 19.76 -5.92 -9.76
C ASN A 159 20.87 -4.86 -9.89
N MET A 160 20.88 -4.08 -10.97
CA MET A 160 21.82 -2.96 -11.19
C MET A 160 21.42 -1.68 -10.46
N LEU A 161 20.18 -1.58 -9.97
CA LEU A 161 19.68 -0.43 -9.23
C LEU A 161 19.76 -0.69 -7.73
N GLU A 162 20.16 0.33 -6.96
CA GLU A 162 20.17 0.23 -5.51
C GLU A 162 18.73 0.29 -4.96
N VAL A 163 18.19 -0.90 -4.67
CA VAL A 163 16.87 -1.11 -4.07
C VAL A 163 16.94 -1.18 -2.54
N ILE A 164 15.82 -0.90 -1.89
CA ILE A 164 15.65 -0.96 -0.44
C ILE A 164 14.68 -2.10 -0.14
N LYS A 165 15.02 -2.98 0.78
CA LYS A 165 14.14 -4.09 1.15
C LYS A 165 12.96 -3.62 2.00
N ILE A 166 11.85 -4.34 1.96
CA ILE A 166 10.66 -3.96 2.74
C ILE A 166 10.92 -4.03 4.25
N GLU A 167 11.80 -4.93 4.70
CA GLU A 167 12.19 -5.08 6.11
C GLU A 167 12.86 -3.82 6.66
N ASP A 168 13.52 -3.02 5.81
CA ASP A 168 14.13 -1.76 6.23
C ASP A 168 13.08 -0.70 6.62
N PHE A 169 11.83 -0.86 6.18
CA PHE A 169 10.70 -0.01 6.58
C PHE A 169 9.97 -0.53 7.82
N THR A 170 10.22 -1.78 8.24
CA THR A 170 9.59 -2.36 9.43
C THR A 170 10.45 -2.34 10.68
N LYS A 171 11.74 -1.96 10.58
CA LYS A 171 12.69 -1.92 11.72
C LYS A 171 12.19 -1.15 12.95
N THR A 172 11.40 -0.10 12.75
CA THR A 172 10.85 0.72 13.85
C THR A 172 9.42 0.32 14.23
N LEU A 173 8.83 -0.65 13.53
CA LEU A 173 7.45 -1.09 13.72
C LEU A 173 7.40 -2.36 14.58
N LYS A 174 6.39 -2.45 15.45
CA LYS A 174 6.09 -3.65 16.23
C LYS A 174 5.05 -4.50 15.48
N MET A 175 5.44 -5.10 14.35
CA MET A 175 4.57 -5.90 13.45
C MET A 175 4.82 -7.40 13.47
#